data_AF-A0A7C6NZ77-F1
#
_entry.id   AF-A0A7C6NZ77-F1
#
_cell.length_a   1.000
_cell.length_b   1.000
_cell.length_c   1.000
_cell.angle_alpha   90.00
_cell.angle_beta   90.00
_cell.angle_gamma   90.00
#
_symmetry.space_group_name_H-M   'P 1'
#
loop_
_entity.id
_entity.type
_entity.pdbx_description
1 polymer ?
#
loop_
_entity_poly.entity_id
_entity_poly.type
_entity_poly.pdbx_seq_one_letter_code
_entity_poly.pdbx_strand_id
1 'polypeptide(L)'
;MIDRKPYMKKFVETEVAKKTINPVEKSGDIDYDLYWNTLERLNNCRECMLCYDVCGALKLNDWDYIGPGAMAQVAFRHLDPYDQADRVEQAVFSGIWKCVMCGSCEIVCPSQIPHVKLLAMLRTEAEKRNMKPEGSDNYNFWEN
;
A
#
# COMPACT_ATOMS: atom_id res chain seq x y z
N MET A 1 8.27 0.85 -24.96
CA MET A 1 7.69 -0.12 -23.99
C MET A 1 8.63 -0.17 -22.80
N ILE A 2 8.16 0.13 -21.58
CA ILE A 2 8.97 0.09 -20.35
C ILE A 2 8.92 -1.33 -19.79
N ASP A 3 10.03 -1.83 -19.23
CA ASP A 3 10.01 -3.10 -18.51
C ASP A 3 9.24 -2.96 -17.19
N ARG A 4 8.13 -3.69 -17.07
CA ARG A 4 7.27 -3.70 -15.87
C ARG A 4 7.65 -4.78 -14.88
N LYS A 5 8.50 -5.74 -15.25
CA LYS A 5 8.90 -6.86 -14.39
C LYS A 5 9.40 -6.43 -13.00
N PRO A 6 10.30 -5.42 -12.86
CA PRO A 6 10.80 -5.05 -11.52
C PRO A 6 9.68 -4.54 -10.61
N TYR A 7 8.73 -3.79 -11.15
CA TYR A 7 7.60 -3.28 -10.38
C TYR A 7 6.57 -4.36 -10.07
N MET A 8 6.26 -5.23 -11.03
CA MET A 8 5.32 -6.34 -10.83
C MET A 8 5.83 -7.34 -9.79
N LYS A 9 7.15 -7.55 -9.72
CA LYS A 9 7.77 -8.40 -8.68
C LYS A 9 7.36 -7.94 -7.28
N LYS A 10 7.28 -6.63 -7.04
CA LYS A 10 6.88 -6.04 -5.75
C LYS A 10 5.44 -6.37 -5.37
N PHE A 11 4.53 -6.51 -6.34
CA PHE A 11 3.15 -6.95 -6.09
C PHE A 11 3.08 -8.45 -5.74
N VAL A 12 3.94 -9.25 -6.36
CA VAL A 12 4.00 -10.70 -6.07
C VAL A 12 4.61 -10.94 -4.69
N GLU A 13 5.71 -10.25 -4.37
CA GLU A 13 6.40 -10.34 -3.08
C GLU A 13 5.53 -9.91 -1.89
N THR A 14 4.51 -9.07 -2.12
CA THR A 14 3.58 -8.63 -1.07
C THR A 14 2.39 -9.56 -0.88
N GLU A 15 2.33 -10.71 -1.55
CA GLU A 15 1.29 -11.72 -1.35
C GLU A 15 -0.11 -11.10 -1.17
N VAL A 16 -0.52 -10.31 -2.16
CA VAL A 16 -1.81 -9.59 -2.19
C VAL A 16 -3.02 -10.51 -2.28
N ALA A 17 -2.82 -11.83 -2.25
CA ALA A 17 -3.89 -12.79 -2.05
C ALA A 17 -4.52 -12.61 -0.67
N LYS A 18 -5.83 -12.79 -0.61
CA LYS A 18 -6.56 -12.83 0.67
C LYS A 18 -6.06 -13.99 1.50
N LYS A 19 -5.73 -13.74 2.76
CA LYS A 19 -5.27 -14.77 3.70
C LYS A 19 -6.37 -15.06 4.71
N THR A 20 -6.88 -16.28 4.71
CA THR A 20 -7.88 -16.78 5.66
C THR A 20 -7.37 -18.05 6.32
N ILE A 21 -7.73 -18.26 7.59
CA ILE A 21 -7.39 -19.48 8.33
C ILE A 21 -8.19 -20.67 7.76
N ASN A 22 -9.47 -20.44 7.47
CA ASN A 22 -10.37 -21.42 6.88
C ASN A 22 -10.71 -21.05 5.44
N PRO A 23 -11.03 -22.03 4.56
CA PRO A 23 -11.55 -21.76 3.23
C PRO A 23 -12.83 -20.91 3.30
N VAL A 24 -12.95 -19.95 2.39
CA VAL A 24 -14.15 -19.11 2.31
C VAL A 24 -15.24 -19.91 1.60
N GLU A 25 -16.24 -20.38 2.36
CA GLU A 25 -17.36 -21.14 1.79
C GLU A 25 -18.44 -20.25 1.17
N LYS A 26 -18.64 -19.05 1.75
CA LYS A 26 -19.58 -18.03 1.26
C LYS A 26 -18.94 -16.65 1.39
N SER A 27 -19.07 -15.83 0.35
CA SER A 27 -18.81 -14.40 0.48
C SER A 27 -19.92 -13.80 1.33
N GLY A 28 -19.57 -13.18 2.46
CA GLY A 28 -20.53 -12.36 3.17
C GLY A 28 -20.65 -10.98 2.54
N ASP A 29 -21.61 -10.20 3.03
CA ASP A 29 -21.81 -8.83 2.58
C ASP A 29 -20.65 -7.94 3.06
N ILE A 30 -20.32 -6.93 2.25
CA ILE A 30 -19.40 -5.86 2.64
C ILE A 30 -20.26 -4.65 2.98
N ASP A 31 -19.89 -3.96 4.06
CA ASP A 31 -20.56 -2.72 4.42
C ASP A 31 -20.59 -1.73 3.24
N TYR A 32 -21.75 -1.11 3.02
CA TYR A 32 -21.99 -0.25 1.86
C TYR A 32 -21.02 0.94 1.86
N ASP A 33 -20.85 1.58 3.01
CA ASP A 33 -19.99 2.76 3.14
C ASP A 33 -18.51 2.40 3.00
N LEU A 34 -18.10 1.24 3.54
CA LEU A 34 -16.76 0.72 3.32
C LEU A 34 -16.48 0.51 1.83
N TYR A 35 -17.40 -0.13 1.10
CA TYR A 35 -17.19 -0.39 -0.32
C TYR A 35 -17.17 0.91 -1.14
N TRP A 36 -18.26 1.68 -1.14
CA TRP A 36 -18.43 2.81 -2.04
C TRP A 36 -17.56 4.01 -1.68
N ASN A 37 -17.30 4.26 -0.39
CA ASN A 37 -16.50 5.42 0.00
C ASN A 37 -15.00 5.12 0.06
N THR A 38 -14.60 3.84 0.08
CA THR A 38 -13.19 3.45 0.26
C THR A 38 -12.70 2.43 -0.76
N LEU A 39 -13.29 1.22 -0.81
CA LEU A 39 -12.74 0.10 -1.59
C LEU A 39 -12.95 0.22 -3.10
N GLU A 40 -14.00 0.90 -3.56
CA GLU A 40 -14.33 1.04 -4.99
C GLU A 40 -13.14 1.60 -5.78
N ARG A 41 -12.54 2.70 -5.29
CA ARG A 41 -11.39 3.34 -5.95
C ARG A 41 -10.17 2.42 -5.99
N LEU A 42 -9.94 1.67 -4.91
CA LEU A 42 -8.85 0.69 -4.83
C LEU A 42 -9.05 -0.47 -5.82
N ASN A 43 -10.28 -0.97 -5.95
CA ASN A 43 -10.64 -2.00 -6.93
C ASN A 43 -10.45 -1.53 -8.37
N ASN A 44 -10.50 -0.23 -8.63
CA ASN A 44 -10.23 0.37 -9.94
C ASN A 44 -8.72 0.50 -10.25
N CYS A 45 -7.83 -0.04 -9.41
CA CYS A 45 -6.40 -0.12 -9.74
C CYS A 45 -6.19 -1.00 -10.99
N ARG A 46 -5.60 -0.42 -12.04
CA ARG A 46 -5.27 -1.13 -13.29
C ARG A 46 -3.80 -1.50 -13.43
N GLU A 47 -3.06 -1.47 -12.32
CA GLU A 47 -1.61 -1.79 -12.30
C GLU A 47 -0.81 -1.04 -13.38
N CYS A 48 -1.21 0.21 -13.68
CA CYS A 48 -0.65 1.00 -14.78
C CYS A 48 0.78 1.51 -14.53
N MET A 49 1.28 1.37 -13.30
CA MET A 49 2.61 1.77 -12.84
C MET A 49 2.92 3.28 -12.88
N LEU A 50 1.97 4.15 -13.18
CA LEU A 50 2.17 5.60 -13.15
C LEU A 50 2.60 6.10 -11.75
N CYS A 51 2.01 5.53 -10.70
CA CYS A 51 2.38 5.88 -9.32
C CYS A 51 3.82 5.47 -8.97
N TYR A 52 4.35 4.41 -9.59
CA TYR A 52 5.74 3.99 -9.42
C TYR A 52 6.70 4.94 -10.12
N ASP A 53 6.35 5.36 -11.35
CA ASP A 53 7.20 6.24 -12.16
C ASP A 53 7.45 7.60 -11.53
N VAL A 54 6.44 8.17 -10.84
CA VAL A 54 6.58 9.48 -10.16
C VAL A 54 7.11 9.39 -8.74
N CYS A 55 7.26 8.20 -8.16
CA CYS A 55 7.62 8.06 -6.76
C CYS A 55 9.13 8.26 -6.54
N GLY A 56 9.52 9.45 -6.09
CA GLY A 56 10.92 9.73 -5.73
C GLY A 56 11.45 8.84 -4.61
N ALA A 57 10.65 8.58 -3.57
CA ALA A 57 11.06 7.73 -2.45
C ALA A 57 11.40 6.30 -2.90
N LEU A 58 10.68 5.77 -3.90
CA LEU A 58 10.98 4.46 -4.45
C LEU A 58 12.32 4.48 -5.20
N LYS A 59 12.57 5.50 -6.03
CA LYS A 59 13.82 5.64 -6.80
C LYS A 59 15.08 5.76 -5.92
N LEU A 60 14.94 6.26 -4.69
CA LEU A 60 16.04 6.38 -3.74
C LEU A 60 16.25 5.11 -2.89
N ASN A 61 15.17 4.39 -2.58
CA ASN A 61 15.18 3.24 -1.67
C ASN A 61 14.95 1.92 -2.41
N ASP A 62 15.35 1.83 -3.68
CA ASP A 62 14.94 0.89 -4.75
C ASP A 62 14.41 -0.50 -4.34
N TRP A 63 14.95 -1.12 -3.29
CA TRP A 63 14.58 -2.48 -2.87
C TRP A 63 13.82 -2.56 -1.54
N ASP A 64 14.03 -1.63 -0.61
CA ASP A 64 13.47 -1.68 0.75
C ASP A 64 12.04 -1.14 0.85
N TYR A 65 11.58 -0.40 -0.16
CA TYR A 65 10.20 0.07 -0.25
C TYR A 65 9.48 -0.61 -1.40
N ILE A 66 8.30 -1.19 -1.12
CA ILE A 66 7.51 -1.88 -2.15
C ILE A 66 6.84 -0.95 -3.16
N GLY A 67 6.81 0.36 -2.88
CA GLY A 67 6.20 1.37 -3.74
C GLY A 67 4.72 1.62 -3.44
N PRO A 68 4.16 2.72 -4.00
CA PRO A 68 2.83 3.20 -3.63
C PRO A 68 1.69 2.25 -4.03
N GLY A 69 1.77 1.63 -5.21
CA GLY A 69 0.69 0.77 -5.69
C GLY A 69 0.59 -0.56 -4.93
N ALA A 70 1.71 -1.25 -4.69
CA ALA A 70 1.70 -2.47 -3.88
C ALA A 70 1.32 -2.17 -2.42
N MET A 71 1.80 -1.05 -1.85
CA MET A 71 1.41 -0.63 -0.51
C MET A 71 -0.10 -0.31 -0.41
N ALA A 72 -0.69 0.28 -1.46
CA ALA A 72 -2.13 0.48 -1.53
C ALA A 72 -2.90 -0.86 -1.57
N GLN A 73 -2.35 -1.92 -2.16
CA GLN A 73 -2.94 -3.27 -2.11
C GLN A 73 -2.80 -3.92 -0.73
N VAL A 74 -1.72 -3.66 0.00
CA VAL A 74 -1.60 -4.06 1.41
C VAL A 74 -2.66 -3.35 2.25
N ALA A 75 -2.88 -2.04 2.04
CA ALA A 75 -3.95 -1.29 2.68
C ALA A 75 -5.34 -1.83 2.29
N PHE A 76 -5.54 -2.21 1.03
CA PHE A 76 -6.78 -2.84 0.57
C PHE A 76 -7.06 -4.15 1.33
N ARG A 77 -6.05 -5.00 1.51
CA ARG A 77 -6.21 -6.23 2.32
C ARG A 77 -6.41 -5.95 3.80
N HIS A 78 -5.83 -4.88 4.34
CA HIS A 78 -6.08 -4.48 5.72
C HIS A 78 -7.55 -4.06 5.96
N LEU A 79 -8.18 -3.46 4.93
CA LEU A 79 -9.58 -3.02 4.97
C LEU A 79 -10.57 -4.14 4.64
N ASP A 80 -10.11 -5.27 4.09
CA ASP A 80 -10.95 -6.42 3.78
C ASP A 80 -11.35 -7.12 5.09
N PRO A 81 -12.65 -7.13 5.47
CA PRO A 81 -13.09 -7.71 6.75
C PRO A 81 -12.86 -9.23 6.81
N TYR A 82 -12.62 -9.87 5.67
CA TYR A 82 -12.38 -11.31 5.58
C TYR A 82 -10.89 -11.66 5.59
N ASP A 83 -9.97 -10.69 5.47
CA ASP A 83 -8.53 -10.97 5.56
C ASP A 83 -8.11 -11.06 7.03
N GLN A 84 -7.42 -12.14 7.39
CA GLN A 84 -7.02 -12.43 8.77
C GLN A 84 -5.52 -12.29 9.00
N ALA A 85 -4.76 -11.82 8.01
CA ALA A 85 -3.32 -11.61 8.16
C ALA A 85 -3.00 -10.23 8.75
N ASP A 86 -1.86 -10.11 9.45
CA ASP A 86 -1.40 -8.82 9.94
C ASP A 86 -0.79 -7.97 8.82
N ARG A 87 -1.66 -7.23 8.12
CA ARG A 87 -1.27 -6.34 7.04
C ARG A 87 -0.56 -5.08 7.52
N VAL A 88 -0.69 -4.71 8.79
CA VAL A 88 0.02 -3.55 9.38
C VAL A 88 1.48 -3.92 9.58
N GLU A 89 1.74 -5.08 10.20
CA GLU A 89 3.09 -5.62 10.32
C GLU A 89 3.74 -5.80 8.94
N GLN A 90 3.00 -6.36 7.99
CA GLN A 90 3.45 -6.49 6.61
C GLN A 90 3.84 -5.13 6.00
N ALA A 91 3.05 -4.08 6.21
CA ALA A 91 3.32 -2.75 5.68
C ALA A 91 4.61 -2.15 6.28
N VAL A 92 4.85 -2.36 7.57
CA VAL A 92 6.07 -1.92 8.26
C VAL A 92 7.30 -2.62 7.65
N PHE A 93 7.29 -3.94 7.54
CA PHE A 93 8.37 -4.71 6.91
C PHE A 93 8.56 -4.40 5.43
N SER A 94 7.49 -3.98 4.75
CA SER A 94 7.52 -3.57 3.34
C SER A 94 7.97 -2.12 3.13
N GLY A 95 8.46 -1.46 4.18
CA GLY A 95 9.08 -0.14 4.10
C GLY A 95 8.10 1.04 4.06
N ILE A 96 6.92 0.94 4.68
CA ILE A 96 5.95 2.06 4.71
C ILE A 96 6.55 3.38 5.21
N TRP A 97 7.52 3.31 6.12
CA TRP A 97 8.21 4.48 6.68
C TRP A 97 9.13 5.20 5.70
N LYS A 98 9.49 4.57 4.58
CA LYS A 98 10.26 5.21 3.49
C LYS A 98 9.41 6.16 2.65
N CYS A 99 8.08 6.06 2.71
CA CYS A 99 7.19 6.98 2.00
C CYS A 99 7.28 8.39 2.60
N VAL A 100 7.63 9.40 1.80
CA VAL A 100 7.73 10.80 2.30
C VAL A 100 6.41 11.56 2.27
N MET A 101 5.31 10.87 1.98
CA MET A 101 3.95 11.44 1.93
C MET A 101 3.79 12.66 1.00
N CYS A 102 4.53 12.69 -0.11
CA CYS A 102 4.51 13.82 -1.05
C CYS A 102 3.23 13.92 -1.93
N GLY A 103 2.42 12.86 -2.00
CA GLY A 103 1.16 12.87 -2.77
C GLY A 103 1.28 12.77 -4.30
N SER A 104 2.49 12.74 -4.87
CA SER A 104 2.66 12.69 -6.34
C SER A 104 1.96 11.49 -7.00
N CYS A 105 1.89 10.35 -6.30
CA CYS A 105 1.20 9.15 -6.76
C CYS A 105 -0.32 9.30 -6.90
N GLU A 106 -0.96 10.16 -6.10
CA GLU A 106 -2.38 10.44 -6.19
C GLU A 106 -2.70 11.32 -7.41
N ILE A 107 -1.87 12.34 -7.64
CA ILE A 107 -2.03 13.31 -8.74
C ILE A 107 -2.05 12.62 -10.11
N VAL A 108 -1.17 11.63 -10.30
CA VAL A 108 -1.08 10.91 -11.58
C VAL A 108 -2.03 9.71 -11.71
N CYS A 109 -2.74 9.35 -10.64
CA CYS A 109 -3.58 8.14 -10.64
C CYS A 109 -4.85 8.37 -11.45
N PRO A 110 -5.08 7.67 -12.58
CA PRO A 110 -6.30 7.85 -13.38
C PRO A 110 -7.57 7.41 -12.64
N SER A 111 -7.42 6.45 -11.71
CA SER A 111 -8.50 5.93 -10.87
C SER A 111 -8.68 6.73 -9.57
N GLN A 112 -7.89 7.80 -9.39
CA GLN A 112 -7.96 8.70 -8.23
C GLN A 112 -7.92 7.94 -6.88
N ILE A 113 -7.01 6.97 -6.77
CA ILE A 113 -6.80 6.22 -5.53
C ILE A 113 -6.13 7.14 -4.51
N PRO A 114 -6.69 7.28 -3.29
CA PRO A 114 -6.13 8.14 -2.24
C PRO A 114 -4.97 7.43 -1.51
N HIS A 115 -3.84 7.24 -2.21
CA HIS A 115 -2.66 6.53 -1.71
C HIS A 115 -2.14 7.09 -0.37
N VAL A 116 -2.02 8.40 -0.22
CA VAL A 116 -1.50 9.05 0.99
C VAL A 116 -2.41 8.77 2.18
N LYS A 117 -3.73 8.89 1.99
CA LYS A 117 -4.70 8.59 3.06
C LYS A 117 -4.59 7.13 3.53
N LEU A 118 -4.46 6.20 2.59
CA LEU A 118 -4.34 4.77 2.88
C LEU A 118 -3.04 4.42 3.59
N LEU A 119 -1.92 4.98 3.14
CA LEU A 119 -0.62 4.76 3.78
C LEU A 119 -0.57 5.44 5.15
N ALA A 120 -1.17 6.61 5.30
CA ALA A 120 -1.26 7.30 6.60
C ALA A 120 -2.08 6.48 7.60
N MET A 121 -3.19 5.87 7.17
CA MET A 121 -3.98 4.95 8.00
C MET A 121 -3.11 3.78 8.51
N LEU A 122 -2.37 3.10 7.62
CA LEU A 122 -1.47 2.01 8.02
C LEU A 122 -0.39 2.47 9.00
N ARG A 123 0.17 3.68 8.83
CA ARG A 123 1.12 4.26 9.79
C ARG A 123 0.50 4.51 11.15
N THR A 124 -0.69 5.12 11.19
CA THR A 124 -1.41 5.37 12.44
C THR A 124 -1.69 4.06 13.17
N GLU A 125 -2.10 3.00 12.46
CA GLU A 125 -2.30 1.68 13.07
C GLU A 125 -0.99 1.04 13.54
N ALA A 126 0.13 1.24 12.83
CA ALA A 126 1.44 0.79 13.26
C ALA A 126 1.95 1.55 14.50
N GLU A 127 1.73 2.87 14.57
CA GLU A 127 2.11 3.71 15.71
C GLU A 127 1.32 3.34 16.97
N LYS A 128 0.02 3.08 16.85
CA LYS A 128 -0.80 2.55 17.96
C LYS A 128 -0.24 1.25 18.54
N ARG A 129 0.47 0.46 17.72
CA ARG A 129 1.13 -0.80 18.10
C ARG A 129 2.60 -0.64 18.47
N ASN A 130 3.13 0.59 18.50
CA ASN A 130 4.55 0.90 18.71
C ASN A 130 5.51 0.22 17.71
N MET A 131 5.07 0.00 16.47
CA MET A 131 5.85 -0.65 15.40
C MET A 131 6.59 0.36 14.50
N LYS A 132 6.92 1.53 15.03
CA LYS A 132 7.68 2.56 14.31
C LYS A 132 9.18 2.29 14.47
N PRO A 133 9.94 2.10 13.38
CA PRO A 133 11.37 1.85 13.46
C PRO A 133 12.11 3.10 13.93
N GLU A 134 13.13 2.92 14.77
CA GLU A 134 13.98 4.01 15.24
C GLU A 134 14.68 4.69 14.06
N GLY A 135 14.70 6.03 14.04
CA GLY A 135 15.31 6.81 12.96
C GLY A 135 14.44 7.01 11.70
N SER A 136 13.17 6.59 11.71
CA SER A 136 12.24 6.84 10.59
C SER A 136 11.97 8.33 10.34
N ASP A 137 12.14 9.17 11.37
CA ASP A 137 11.87 10.61 11.31
C ASP A 137 12.94 11.38 10.52
N ASN A 138 14.07 10.71 10.24
CA ASN A 138 15.23 11.31 9.56
C ASN A 138 15.23 11.02 8.05
N TYR A 139 14.17 10.39 7.50
CA TYR A 139 14.03 10.19 6.05
C TYR A 139 13.65 11.50 5.37
N ASN A 140 14.64 12.38 5.24
CA ASN A 140 14.49 13.61 4.51
C ASN A 140 14.78 13.37 3.03
N PHE A 141 13.72 13.43 2.21
CA PHE A 141 13.79 13.24 0.76
C PHE A 141 14.72 14.25 0.06
N TRP A 142 14.99 15.39 0.69
CA TRP A 142 15.72 16.51 0.11
C TRP A 142 17.19 16.61 0.55
N GLU A 143 17.61 15.79 1.51
CA GLU A 143 18.97 15.85 2.09
C GLU A 143 19.84 14.63 1.74
N ASN A 144 19.29 13.62 1.07
CA ASN A 144 20.00 12.44 0.55
C ASN A 144 19.74 12.26 -0.95
#